data_AF-A0A498KYL3-F1
#
_entry.id   AF-A0A498KYL3-F1
#
_cell.length_a   1.000
_cell.length_b   1.000
_cell.length_c   1.000
_cell.angle_alpha   90.00
_cell.angle_beta   90.00
_cell.angle_gamma   90.00
#
_symmetry.space_group_name_H-M   'P 1'
#
loop_
_entity.id
_entity.type
_entity.pdbx_description
1 polymer ?
#
loop_
_entity_poly.entity_id
_entity_poly.type
_entity_poly.pdbx_seq_one_letter_code
_entity_poly.pdbx_strand_id
1 'polypeptide(L)'
;MQQQRRSTADQFVDTAVTALPDDAIVGRESHENAPAIVTRADRVQTVLSTLRSVAGLDHCSCVTAQEYDDRFETVYHLTSYDDRTRELSVVVPTTKDDPVSESAAPVYRTAEWHEREAYDLLGIEYEDHPDLRRLLLTETWQGHPLREDYDQTAPQVVPLREHADPLQADDRHEDSDTMFINIGPHHPSTHGVLHLETTLDGEQVADVEPDIGYIHRCEEQMCQQGTYRHQIMPYPDRWDWGGAGLLNEWAYARVIEDLADIDVPEYALVIRTMSADGTETPARFKIRGPSFSHLSALPAMARGEYVADLVATIGSLDAIMGEVDR
;
A
#
# COMPACT_ATOMS: atom_id res chain seq x y z
N MET A 1 -12.35 -28.30 1.01
CA MET A 1 -11.97 -27.25 1.98
C MET A 1 -12.53 -25.87 1.63
N GLN A 2 -12.43 -25.37 0.38
CA GLN A 2 -12.99 -24.06 -0.01
C GLN A 2 -14.51 -23.92 0.21
N GLN A 3 -15.33 -24.91 -0.19
CA GLN A 3 -16.79 -24.87 0.05
C GLN A 3 -17.19 -24.80 1.53
N GLN A 4 -16.43 -25.46 2.40
CA GLN A 4 -16.71 -25.51 3.84
C GLN A 4 -16.21 -24.26 4.56
N ARG A 5 -15.15 -23.62 4.06
CA ARG A 5 -14.72 -22.27 4.48
C ARG A 5 -15.74 -21.21 4.08
N ARG A 6 -16.26 -21.27 2.85
CA ARG A 6 -17.27 -20.33 2.33
C ARG A 6 -18.55 -20.39 3.17
N SER A 7 -19.05 -21.58 3.52
CA SER A 7 -20.26 -21.70 4.35
C SER A 7 -20.12 -21.12 5.77
N THR A 8 -18.92 -21.17 6.36
CA THR A 8 -18.66 -20.61 7.70
C THR A 8 -18.50 -19.09 7.63
N ALA A 9 -17.83 -18.57 6.59
CA ALA A 9 -17.73 -17.14 6.33
C ALA A 9 -19.10 -16.52 6.10
N ASP A 10 -19.95 -17.15 5.26
CA ASP A 10 -21.30 -16.67 5.00
C ASP A 10 -22.17 -16.63 6.28
N GLN A 11 -22.07 -17.65 7.14
CA GLN A 11 -22.75 -17.67 8.45
C GLN A 11 -22.25 -16.56 9.40
N PHE A 12 -20.95 -16.29 9.40
CA PHE A 12 -20.36 -15.20 10.17
C PHE A 12 -20.90 -13.85 9.69
N VAL A 13 -20.90 -13.61 8.38
CA VAL A 13 -21.43 -12.38 7.78
C VAL A 13 -22.89 -12.18 8.13
N ASP A 14 -23.73 -13.21 7.99
CA ASP A 14 -25.14 -13.09 8.33
C ASP A 14 -25.34 -12.76 9.83
N THR A 15 -24.51 -13.33 10.71
CA THR A 15 -24.53 -13.00 12.14
C THR A 15 -24.10 -11.56 12.38
N ALA A 16 -23.01 -11.11 11.75
CA ALA A 16 -22.50 -9.75 11.86
C ALA A 16 -23.51 -8.72 11.33
N VAL A 17 -24.16 -9.02 10.22
CA VAL A 17 -25.21 -8.17 9.63
C VAL A 17 -26.46 -8.13 10.51
N THR A 18 -26.87 -9.25 11.10
CA THR A 18 -28.05 -9.28 11.99
C THR A 18 -27.83 -8.43 13.26
N ALA A 19 -26.58 -8.17 13.64
CA ALA A 19 -26.27 -7.28 14.76
C ALA A 19 -26.43 -5.79 14.42
N LEU A 20 -26.43 -5.42 13.13
CA LEU A 20 -26.49 -4.04 12.68
C LEU A 20 -27.93 -3.49 12.71
N PRO A 21 -28.11 -2.18 12.91
CA PRO A 21 -29.43 -1.54 12.81
C PRO A 21 -30.05 -1.76 11.42
N ASP A 22 -31.38 -1.94 11.37
CA ASP A 22 -32.12 -2.24 10.13
C ASP A 22 -31.96 -1.17 9.03
N ASP A 23 -31.65 0.08 9.39
CA ASP A 23 -31.44 1.21 8.47
C ASP A 23 -29.97 1.48 8.13
N ALA A 24 -29.04 0.73 8.71
CA ALA A 24 -27.61 0.99 8.57
C ALA A 24 -27.01 0.40 7.28
N ILE A 25 -27.64 -0.61 6.69
CA ILE A 25 -27.13 -1.31 5.51
C ILE A 25 -27.97 -0.93 4.29
N VAL A 26 -27.30 -0.40 3.26
CA VAL A 26 -27.93 -0.06 1.97
C VAL A 26 -27.67 -1.13 0.90
N GLY A 27 -26.68 -2.00 1.10
CA GLY A 27 -26.34 -3.06 0.16
C GLY A 27 -25.42 -4.12 0.74
N ARG A 28 -25.24 -5.21 -0.01
CA ARG A 28 -24.23 -6.25 0.26
C ARG A 28 -23.48 -6.53 -1.03
N GLU A 29 -22.17 -6.71 -0.91
CA GLU A 29 -21.27 -6.99 -2.03
C GLU A 29 -20.45 -8.25 -1.73
N SER A 30 -20.03 -8.93 -2.80
CA SER A 30 -19.15 -10.09 -2.69
C SER A 30 -17.89 -9.79 -3.49
N HIS A 31 -16.78 -9.63 -2.77
CA HIS A 31 -15.45 -9.58 -3.38
C HIS A 31 -14.80 -10.96 -3.29
N GLU A 32 -13.75 -11.21 -4.09
CA GLU A 32 -13.07 -12.50 -4.07
C GLU A 32 -12.41 -12.81 -2.71
N ASN A 33 -11.82 -11.79 -2.08
CA ASN A 33 -11.04 -11.96 -0.85
C ASN A 33 -11.93 -11.99 0.39
N ALA A 34 -12.89 -11.06 0.48
CA ALA A 34 -13.79 -10.96 1.61
C ALA A 34 -15.19 -10.49 1.18
N PRO A 35 -16.25 -10.93 1.88
CA PRO A 35 -17.57 -10.34 1.73
C PRO A 35 -17.56 -8.87 2.18
N ALA A 36 -18.50 -8.08 1.66
CA ALA A 36 -18.65 -6.70 2.05
C ALA A 36 -20.10 -6.28 2.28
N ILE A 37 -20.27 -5.26 3.10
CA ILE A 37 -21.54 -4.55 3.28
C ILE A 37 -21.38 -3.11 2.84
N VAL A 38 -22.45 -2.53 2.32
CA VAL A 38 -22.50 -1.13 1.94
C VAL A 38 -23.30 -0.38 2.99
N THR A 39 -22.73 0.67 3.56
CA THR A 39 -23.39 1.54 4.55
C THR A 39 -23.37 3.00 4.11
N ARG A 40 -24.22 3.81 4.74
CA ARG A 40 -24.25 5.25 4.50
C ARG A 40 -23.08 5.92 5.19
N ALA A 41 -22.63 7.01 4.58
CA ALA A 41 -21.54 7.84 5.08
C ALA A 41 -21.80 8.40 6.50
N ASP A 42 -23.05 8.60 6.90
CA ASP A 42 -23.43 9.11 8.24
C ASP A 42 -23.71 8.01 9.29
N ARG A 43 -23.34 6.76 8.99
CA ARG A 43 -23.56 5.60 9.87
C ARG A 43 -22.28 4.82 10.17
N VAL A 44 -21.13 5.29 9.71
CA VAL A 44 -19.83 4.60 9.80
C VAL A 44 -19.50 4.24 11.23
N GLN A 45 -19.50 5.18 12.18
CA GLN A 45 -19.13 4.92 13.57
C GLN A 45 -20.09 3.93 14.22
N THR A 46 -21.39 4.05 13.95
CA THR A 46 -22.40 3.13 14.50
C THR A 46 -22.17 1.71 13.98
N VAL A 47 -22.02 1.54 12.66
CA VAL A 47 -21.78 0.24 12.03
C VAL A 47 -20.50 -0.38 12.53
N LEU A 48 -19.39 0.36 12.46
CA LEU A 48 -18.07 -0.11 12.87
C LEU A 48 -18.02 -0.44 14.35
N SER A 49 -18.64 0.36 15.23
CA SER A 49 -18.70 0.07 16.67
C SER A 49 -19.47 -1.21 16.96
N THR A 50 -20.57 -1.45 16.26
CA THR A 50 -21.37 -2.68 16.40
C THR A 50 -20.60 -3.89 15.88
N LEU A 51 -19.96 -3.81 14.71
CA LEU A 51 -19.13 -4.88 14.17
C LEU A 51 -17.95 -5.22 15.11
N ARG A 52 -17.30 -4.20 15.66
CA ARG A 52 -16.22 -4.38 16.64
C ARG A 52 -16.69 -5.09 17.90
N SER A 53 -17.78 -4.60 18.49
CA SER A 53 -18.24 -5.05 19.81
C SER A 53 -19.06 -6.35 19.79
N VAL A 54 -19.83 -6.59 18.73
CA VAL A 54 -20.76 -7.74 18.64
C VAL A 54 -20.19 -8.85 17.75
N ALA A 55 -19.63 -8.49 16.59
CA ALA A 55 -19.08 -9.48 15.65
C ALA A 55 -17.61 -9.83 15.94
N GLY A 56 -16.94 -9.09 16.84
CA GLY A 56 -15.55 -9.34 17.23
C GLY A 56 -14.54 -9.00 16.13
N LEU A 57 -14.90 -8.10 15.23
CA LEU A 57 -13.98 -7.55 14.22
C LEU A 57 -13.14 -6.44 14.88
N ASP A 58 -12.21 -6.84 15.73
CA ASP A 58 -11.44 -5.93 16.58
C ASP A 58 -10.20 -5.33 15.92
N HIS A 59 -9.94 -5.66 14.64
CA HIS A 59 -8.84 -5.13 13.86
C HIS A 59 -9.33 -4.53 12.53
N CYS A 60 -9.04 -3.24 12.31
CA CYS A 60 -9.10 -2.62 10.99
C CYS A 60 -7.71 -2.72 10.35
N SER A 61 -7.58 -3.56 9.32
CA SER A 61 -6.29 -3.87 8.67
C SER A 61 -5.77 -2.68 7.86
N CYS A 62 -6.65 -2.09 7.05
CA CYS A 62 -6.40 -0.89 6.27
C CYS A 62 -7.72 -0.23 5.89
N VAL A 63 -7.65 1.05 5.52
CA VAL A 63 -8.75 1.77 4.87
C VAL A 63 -8.26 2.20 3.51
N THR A 64 -9.03 1.92 2.47
CA THR A 64 -8.71 2.32 1.10
C THR A 64 -9.78 3.27 0.60
N ALA A 65 -9.40 4.17 -0.30
CA ALA A 65 -10.33 5.08 -0.95
C ALA A 65 -10.12 5.04 -2.46
N GLN A 66 -11.22 5.15 -3.21
CA GLN A 66 -11.21 5.05 -4.66
C GLN A 66 -12.24 5.99 -5.30
N GLU A 67 -11.92 6.48 -6.49
CA GLU A 67 -12.84 7.22 -7.35
C GLU A 67 -13.45 6.28 -8.40
N TYR A 68 -14.75 6.41 -8.59
CA TYR A 68 -15.50 5.87 -9.72
C TYR A 68 -16.05 7.01 -10.58
N ASP A 69 -16.60 6.70 -11.75
CA ASP A 69 -17.24 7.69 -12.63
C ASP A 69 -18.30 8.56 -11.91
N ASP A 70 -19.08 7.97 -10.99
CA ASP A 70 -20.25 8.59 -10.38
C ASP A 70 -20.15 8.87 -8.86
N ARG A 71 -19.12 8.37 -8.18
CA ARG A 71 -18.98 8.44 -6.72
C ARG A 71 -17.55 8.26 -6.26
N PHE A 72 -17.29 8.54 -4.99
CA PHE A 72 -16.13 8.02 -4.27
C PHE A 72 -16.57 6.88 -3.35
N GLU A 73 -15.64 6.01 -3.00
CA GLU A 73 -15.86 5.00 -1.96
C GLU A 73 -14.68 4.97 -0.99
N THR A 74 -15.02 4.90 0.29
CA THR A 74 -14.08 4.52 1.35
C THR A 74 -14.40 3.09 1.79
N VAL A 75 -13.39 2.22 1.81
CA VAL A 75 -13.55 0.80 2.14
C VAL A 75 -12.71 0.46 3.36
N TYR A 76 -13.38 0.03 4.43
CA TYR A 76 -12.75 -0.41 5.68
C TYR A 76 -12.59 -1.92 5.66
N HIS A 77 -11.36 -2.42 5.70
CA HIS A 77 -11.07 -3.86 5.71
C HIS A 77 -10.91 -4.37 7.14
N LEU A 78 -11.93 -5.06 7.64
CA LEU A 78 -11.97 -5.52 9.02
C LEU A 78 -11.67 -7.02 9.14
N THR A 79 -10.97 -7.39 10.21
CA THR A 79 -10.73 -8.77 10.60
C THR A 79 -10.76 -8.92 12.12
N SER A 80 -10.79 -10.16 12.60
CA SER A 80 -10.56 -10.48 14.02
C SER A 80 -9.09 -10.82 14.29
N TYR A 81 -8.53 -10.38 15.42
CA TYR A 81 -7.21 -10.81 15.89
C TYR A 81 -7.17 -12.31 16.23
N ASP A 82 -8.22 -12.81 16.89
CA ASP A 82 -8.32 -14.19 17.35
C ASP A 82 -8.47 -15.18 16.17
N ASP A 83 -9.15 -14.75 15.10
CA ASP A 83 -9.42 -15.59 13.94
C ASP A 83 -9.38 -14.76 12.65
N ARG A 84 -8.22 -14.78 11.98
CA ARG A 84 -7.98 -14.08 10.71
C ARG A 84 -8.81 -14.60 9.53
N THR A 85 -9.59 -15.67 9.71
CA THR A 85 -10.53 -16.12 8.68
C THR A 85 -11.88 -15.40 8.75
N ARG A 86 -12.11 -14.59 9.79
CA ARG A 86 -13.28 -13.73 9.94
C ARG A 86 -12.94 -12.35 9.42
N GLU A 87 -13.33 -12.12 8.18
CA GLU A 87 -13.07 -10.89 7.44
C GLU A 87 -14.39 -10.33 6.92
N LEU A 88 -14.52 -9.01 6.97
CA LEU A 88 -15.66 -8.29 6.43
C LEU A 88 -15.18 -6.90 6.01
N SER A 89 -15.47 -6.51 4.78
CA SER A 89 -15.24 -5.13 4.34
C SER A 89 -16.51 -4.28 4.52
N VAL A 90 -16.34 -3.00 4.83
CA VAL A 90 -17.43 -2.03 4.90
C VAL A 90 -17.17 -0.96 3.86
N VAL A 91 -18.03 -0.89 2.84
CA VAL A 91 -17.97 0.06 1.73
C VAL A 91 -18.86 1.25 2.05
N VAL A 92 -18.32 2.44 1.90
CA VAL A 92 -18.99 3.71 2.22
C VAL A 92 -18.94 4.61 0.98
N PRO A 93 -19.99 4.64 0.16
CA PRO A 93 -20.06 5.52 -1.00
C PRO A 93 -20.39 6.96 -0.59
N THR A 94 -19.74 7.93 -1.23
CA THR A 94 -20.02 9.36 -1.12
C THR A 94 -20.16 9.99 -2.52
N THR A 95 -20.83 11.14 -2.61
CA THR A 95 -21.07 11.79 -3.90
C THR A 95 -19.81 12.51 -4.42
N LYS A 96 -19.73 12.78 -5.73
CA LYS A 96 -18.61 13.56 -6.29
C LYS A 96 -18.62 15.04 -5.89
N ASP A 97 -19.81 15.63 -5.82
CA ASP A 97 -19.97 17.06 -5.55
C ASP A 97 -19.76 17.41 -4.07
N ASP A 98 -20.07 16.47 -3.18
CA ASP A 98 -20.00 16.62 -1.72
C ASP A 98 -19.52 15.28 -1.08
N PRO A 99 -18.21 14.97 -1.16
CA PRO A 99 -17.66 13.69 -0.72
C PRO A 99 -17.39 13.69 0.79
N VAL A 100 -18.44 13.70 1.60
CA VAL A 100 -18.35 13.73 3.07
C VAL A 100 -18.75 12.39 3.68
N SER A 101 -17.97 11.91 4.66
CA SER A 101 -18.24 10.71 5.45
C SER A 101 -17.98 10.93 6.94
N GLU A 102 -18.66 10.19 7.80
CA GLU A 102 -18.31 10.10 9.21
C GLU A 102 -16.97 9.34 9.37
N SER A 103 -16.07 9.82 10.22
CA SER A 103 -14.75 9.21 10.47
C SER A 103 -14.88 7.91 11.26
N ALA A 104 -14.06 6.92 10.91
CA ALA A 104 -13.89 5.69 11.67
C ALA A 104 -12.84 5.80 12.78
N ALA A 105 -12.04 6.87 12.83
CA ALA A 105 -10.98 7.06 13.82
C ALA A 105 -11.46 6.92 15.28
N PRO A 106 -12.66 7.41 15.69
CA PRO A 106 -13.19 7.18 17.03
C PRO A 106 -13.41 5.69 17.40
N VAL A 107 -13.55 4.82 16.40
CA VAL A 107 -13.76 3.37 16.59
C VAL A 107 -12.46 2.59 16.45
N TYR A 108 -11.68 2.89 15.40
CA TYR A 108 -10.40 2.27 15.09
C TYR A 108 -9.34 3.34 14.85
N ARG A 109 -8.37 3.44 15.77
CA ARG A 109 -7.24 4.37 15.64
C ARG A 109 -6.46 4.21 14.33
N THR A 110 -6.39 2.99 13.78
CA THR A 110 -5.74 2.73 12.48
C THR A 110 -6.32 3.59 11.35
N ALA A 111 -7.59 3.99 11.42
CA ALA A 111 -8.23 4.77 10.37
C ALA A 111 -7.65 6.19 10.26
N GLU A 112 -7.08 6.77 11.32
CA GLU A 112 -6.62 8.17 11.35
C GLU A 112 -5.73 8.54 10.15
N TRP A 113 -4.66 7.77 9.93
CA TRP A 113 -3.73 8.07 8.84
C TRP A 113 -4.30 7.76 7.46
N HIS A 114 -5.08 6.69 7.35
CA HIS A 114 -5.67 6.28 6.07
C HIS A 114 -6.78 7.26 5.61
N GLU A 115 -7.58 7.78 6.55
CA GLU A 115 -8.59 8.81 6.26
C GLU A 115 -7.95 10.15 5.91
N ARG A 116 -6.85 10.52 6.58
CA ARG A 116 -6.02 11.67 6.16
C ARG A 116 -5.43 11.49 4.78
N GLU A 117 -4.92 10.31 4.43
CA GLU A 117 -4.41 10.01 3.08
C GLU A 117 -5.52 10.12 2.03
N ALA A 118 -6.70 9.55 2.29
CA ALA A 118 -7.85 9.66 1.41
C ALA A 118 -8.31 11.12 1.23
N TYR A 119 -8.34 11.91 2.29
CA TYR A 119 -8.58 13.35 2.20
C TYR A 119 -7.50 14.05 1.38
N ASP A 120 -6.22 13.78 1.66
CA ASP A 120 -5.11 14.47 1.02
C ASP A 120 -5.06 14.21 -0.49
N LEU A 121 -5.24 12.95 -0.90
CA LEU A 121 -5.05 12.50 -2.27
C LEU A 121 -6.33 12.50 -3.12
N LEU A 122 -7.52 12.26 -2.53
CA LEU A 122 -8.82 12.20 -3.21
C LEU A 122 -9.81 13.26 -2.75
N GLY A 123 -9.58 13.93 -1.61
CA GLY A 123 -10.45 15.01 -1.13
C GLY A 123 -11.78 14.54 -0.57
N ILE A 124 -11.83 13.33 0.00
CA ILE A 124 -12.97 12.87 0.80
C ILE A 124 -12.84 13.48 2.20
N GLU A 125 -13.84 14.22 2.67
CA GLU A 125 -13.83 14.82 3.99
C GLU A 125 -14.43 13.86 5.03
N TYR A 126 -13.81 13.80 6.22
CA TYR A 126 -14.23 12.92 7.30
C TYR A 126 -14.68 13.73 8.53
N GLU A 127 -15.98 13.75 8.80
CA GLU A 127 -16.57 14.38 9.98
C GLU A 127 -16.13 13.66 11.27
N ASP A 128 -15.96 14.42 12.35
CA ASP A 128 -15.47 13.94 13.66
C ASP A 128 -14.06 13.32 13.64
N HIS A 129 -13.30 13.48 12.56
CA HIS A 129 -11.91 13.05 12.50
C HIS A 129 -11.04 13.92 13.45
N PRO A 130 -10.16 13.31 14.29
CA PRO A 130 -9.41 14.05 15.31
C PRO A 130 -8.37 15.03 14.73
N ASP A 131 -7.79 14.73 13.57
CA ASP A 131 -6.80 15.57 12.89
C ASP A 131 -6.87 15.41 11.35
N LEU A 132 -7.80 16.10 10.69
CA LEU A 132 -7.97 16.01 9.23
C LEU A 132 -7.09 17.03 8.47
N ARG A 133 -5.81 17.12 8.84
CA ARG A 133 -4.80 17.85 8.06
C ARG A 133 -4.21 16.94 6.98
N ARG A 134 -3.65 17.55 5.93
CA ARG A 134 -2.86 16.83 4.90
C ARG A 134 -1.75 16.02 5.58
N LEU A 135 -1.40 14.87 4.99
CA LEU A 135 -0.45 13.92 5.56
C LEU A 135 0.80 13.77 4.69
N LEU A 136 0.62 13.71 3.37
CA LEU A 136 1.67 13.44 2.39
C LEU A 136 2.02 14.70 1.59
N LEU A 137 1.02 15.52 1.26
CA LEU A 137 1.20 16.75 0.50
C LEU A 137 1.40 17.92 1.45
N THR A 138 2.22 18.88 1.03
CA THR A 138 2.40 20.14 1.76
C THR A 138 1.06 20.86 1.94
N GLU A 139 0.89 21.60 3.04
CA GLU A 139 -0.33 22.39 3.30
C GLU A 139 -0.71 23.35 2.17
N THR A 140 0.29 23.83 1.43
CA THR A 140 0.09 24.78 0.31
C THR A 140 -0.36 24.12 -0.99
N TRP A 141 -0.40 22.79 -1.05
CA TRP A 141 -0.75 22.04 -2.26
C TRP A 141 -2.20 22.32 -2.68
N GLN A 142 -2.40 22.53 -3.98
CA GLN A 142 -3.70 22.83 -4.56
C GLN A 142 -4.25 21.60 -5.28
N GLY A 143 -5.46 21.17 -4.90
CA GLY A 143 -6.14 20.01 -5.44
C GLY A 143 -5.75 18.68 -4.79
N HIS A 144 -6.16 17.59 -5.46
CA HIS A 144 -6.10 16.19 -5.01
C HIS A 144 -5.55 15.32 -6.16
N PRO A 145 -4.27 14.93 -6.12
CA PRO A 145 -3.58 14.33 -7.27
C PRO A 145 -4.10 12.99 -7.79
N LEU A 146 -4.86 12.23 -6.98
CA LEU A 146 -5.46 10.97 -7.40
C LEU A 146 -6.83 11.15 -8.03
N ARG A 147 -7.37 12.38 -8.11
CA ARG A 147 -8.61 12.62 -8.84
C ARG A 147 -8.41 12.53 -10.35
N GLU A 148 -9.41 11.99 -11.05
CA GLU A 148 -9.40 11.89 -12.51
C GLU A 148 -9.37 13.27 -13.21
N ASP A 149 -9.95 14.29 -12.58
CA ASP A 149 -10.04 15.65 -13.10
C ASP A 149 -8.82 16.54 -12.75
N TYR A 150 -7.83 15.98 -12.04
CA TYR A 150 -6.65 16.72 -11.60
C TYR A 150 -5.69 17.06 -12.76
N ASP A 151 -5.41 18.36 -12.96
CA ASP A 151 -4.44 18.82 -13.96
C ASP A 151 -3.00 18.64 -13.48
N GLN A 152 -2.36 17.57 -13.94
CA GLN A 152 -0.95 17.25 -13.62
C GLN A 152 0.07 18.24 -14.20
N THR A 153 -0.33 19.07 -15.16
CA THR A 153 0.55 20.05 -15.82
C THR A 153 0.41 21.45 -15.26
N ALA A 154 -0.65 21.69 -14.48
CA ALA A 154 -0.87 22.97 -13.82
C ALA A 154 0.28 23.27 -12.84
N PRO A 155 0.88 24.47 -12.91
CA PRO A 155 1.91 24.85 -11.95
C PRO A 155 1.29 25.03 -10.56
N GLN A 156 1.91 24.41 -9.55
CA GLN A 156 1.58 24.66 -8.16
C GLN A 156 2.09 26.06 -7.78
N VAL A 157 1.16 27.00 -7.60
CA VAL A 157 1.50 28.36 -7.14
C VAL A 157 1.51 28.35 -5.62
N VAL A 158 2.68 28.14 -5.04
CA VAL A 158 2.88 28.20 -3.59
C VAL A 158 3.07 29.66 -3.19
N PRO A 159 2.12 30.29 -2.48
CA PRO A 159 2.37 31.61 -1.92
C PRO A 159 3.52 31.48 -0.91
N LEU A 160 4.64 32.16 -1.16
CA LEU A 160 5.64 32.42 -0.13
C LEU A 160 4.97 33.30 0.93
N ARG A 161 4.38 32.66 1.95
CA ARG A 161 4.06 33.37 3.21
C ARG A 161 5.42 33.82 3.75
N GLU A 162 5.61 35.14 3.89
CA GLU A 162 6.83 35.74 4.45
C GLU A 162 7.21 35.00 5.74
N HIS A 163 8.27 34.20 5.72
CA HIS A 163 9.02 33.70 6.87
C HIS A 163 8.22 33.56 8.18
N ALA A 164 7.03 32.95 8.13
CA ALA A 164 6.38 32.49 9.33
C ALA A 164 7.19 31.27 9.73
N ASP A 165 7.97 31.42 10.80
CA ASP A 165 8.71 30.30 11.35
C ASP A 165 7.69 29.20 11.66
N PRO A 166 7.74 28.02 11.01
CA PRO A 166 6.84 26.93 11.35
C PRO A 166 6.98 26.54 12.84
N LEU A 167 8.13 26.85 13.44
CA LEU A 167 8.48 26.63 14.84
C LEU A 167 8.05 27.78 15.77
N GLN A 168 7.27 28.76 15.30
CA GLN A 168 6.85 29.89 16.14
C GLN A 168 5.81 29.54 17.19
N ALA A 169 5.22 28.34 17.13
CA ALA A 169 4.45 27.79 18.23
C ALA A 169 5.43 27.50 19.39
N ASP A 170 5.67 28.51 20.23
CA ASP A 170 6.37 28.38 21.48
C ASP A 170 5.43 27.62 22.45
N ASP A 171 5.36 26.30 22.34
CA ASP A 171 4.64 25.40 23.28
C ASP A 171 5.39 25.32 24.62
N ARG A 172 5.73 26.47 25.19
CA ARG A 172 6.17 26.57 26.57
C ARG A 172 4.93 26.58 27.45
N HIS A 173 4.55 25.43 27.97
CA HIS A 173 3.75 25.42 29.17
C HIS A 173 4.61 26.01 30.30
N GLU A 174 4.09 27.02 31.00
CA GLU A 174 4.83 27.77 32.04
C GLU A 174 5.37 26.86 33.19
N ASP A 175 4.93 25.60 33.24
CA ASP A 175 5.29 24.58 34.24
C ASP A 175 6.07 23.35 33.68
N SER A 176 6.47 23.30 32.40
CA SER A 176 7.20 22.14 31.84
C SER A 176 8.64 22.47 31.38
N ASP A 177 9.63 21.75 31.92
CA ASP A 177 11.04 21.79 31.51
C ASP A 177 11.27 21.01 30.18
N THR A 178 10.33 21.08 29.25
CA THR A 178 10.36 20.32 27.99
C THR A 178 11.13 21.04 26.89
N MET A 179 11.84 20.28 26.06
CA MET A 179 12.63 20.77 24.92
C MET A 179 12.10 20.19 23.61
N PHE A 180 11.80 21.04 22.64
CA PHE A 180 11.49 20.62 21.28
C PHE A 180 12.78 20.46 20.44
N ILE A 181 12.91 19.33 19.75
CA ILE A 181 14.02 18.99 18.86
C ILE A 181 13.45 18.41 17.57
N ASN A 182 13.76 19.04 16.43
CA ASN A 182 13.56 18.42 15.13
C ASN A 182 14.72 17.44 14.84
N ILE A 183 14.42 16.15 14.73
CA ILE A 183 15.36 15.07 14.43
C ILE A 183 15.17 14.64 12.97
N GLY A 184 16.08 15.08 12.10
CA GLY A 184 16.02 14.77 10.67
C GLY A 184 16.78 15.79 9.82
N PRO A 185 16.85 15.63 8.48
CA PRO A 185 16.34 14.52 7.69
C PRO A 185 17.36 13.39 7.55
N HIS A 186 17.38 12.47 8.49
CA HIS A 186 18.39 11.41 8.53
C HIS A 186 17.72 10.06 8.80
N HIS A 187 17.40 9.35 7.71
CA HIS A 187 17.24 7.90 7.76
C HIS A 187 18.61 7.26 7.44
N PRO A 188 19.06 6.19 8.13
CA PRO A 188 20.37 5.58 7.90
C PRO A 188 20.64 5.17 6.44
N SER A 189 19.58 4.96 5.66
CA SER A 189 19.66 4.52 4.25
C SER A 189 19.32 5.62 3.23
N THR A 190 18.92 6.83 3.64
CA THR A 190 18.50 7.90 2.71
C THR A 190 18.68 9.31 3.30
N HIS A 191 19.36 10.18 2.57
CA HIS A 191 19.38 11.61 2.87
C HIS A 191 18.00 12.22 2.60
N GLY A 192 17.44 13.01 3.52
CA GLY A 192 16.38 13.96 3.14
C GLY A 192 14.92 13.56 3.42
N VAL A 193 14.62 12.40 4.01
CA VAL A 193 13.27 11.80 3.84
C VAL A 193 12.43 11.58 5.10
N LEU A 194 13.01 11.66 6.29
CA LEU A 194 12.27 11.46 7.55
C LEU A 194 12.60 12.59 8.52
N HIS A 195 11.59 13.37 8.86
CA HIS A 195 11.62 14.41 9.88
C HIS A 195 10.80 13.94 11.08
N LEU A 196 11.37 14.05 12.28
CA LEU A 196 10.68 13.73 13.53
C LEU A 196 10.65 14.98 14.40
N GLU A 197 9.48 15.55 14.57
CA GLU A 197 9.22 16.66 15.48
C GLU A 197 9.10 16.07 16.89
N THR A 198 10.16 16.19 17.69
CA THR A 198 10.30 15.44 18.95
C THR A 198 10.28 16.39 20.14
N THR A 199 9.39 16.16 21.10
CA THR A 199 9.41 16.85 22.40
C THR A 199 10.06 15.96 23.45
N LEU A 200 11.05 16.50 24.18
CA LEU A 200 11.81 15.81 25.22
C LEU A 200 11.50 16.40 26.60
N ASP A 201 11.43 15.54 27.61
CA ASP A 201 11.56 15.90 29.04
C ASP A 201 12.91 15.37 29.53
N GLY A 202 13.91 16.27 29.57
CA GLY A 202 15.31 15.89 29.74
C GLY A 202 15.81 14.97 28.62
N GLU A 203 16.07 13.70 28.96
CA GLU A 203 16.49 12.67 27.99
C GLU A 203 15.34 11.74 27.54
N GLN A 204 14.14 11.91 28.09
CA GLN A 204 12.98 11.08 27.76
C GLN A 204 12.17 11.71 26.64
N VAL A 205 11.76 10.90 25.66
CA VAL A 205 10.82 11.34 24.62
C VAL A 205 9.43 11.47 25.24
N ALA A 206 8.92 12.70 25.29
CA ALA A 206 7.59 13.03 25.76
C ALA A 206 6.56 12.97 24.62
N ASP A 207 6.94 13.39 23.41
CA ASP A 207 6.10 13.33 22.22
C ASP A 207 6.94 13.24 20.93
N VAL A 208 6.36 12.67 19.86
CA VAL A 208 6.99 12.61 18.54
C VAL A 208 5.95 12.61 17.41
N GLU A 209 6.05 13.60 16.52
CA GLU A 209 5.24 13.68 15.29
C GLU A 209 6.14 13.43 14.07
N PRO A 210 5.91 12.35 13.29
CA PRO A 210 6.64 12.11 12.06
C PRO A 210 6.07 12.97 10.91
N ASP A 211 6.92 13.79 10.31
CA ASP A 211 6.62 14.56 9.09
C ASP A 211 7.10 13.75 7.86
N ILE A 212 6.14 13.36 7.02
CA ILE A 212 6.29 12.39 5.92
C ILE A 212 5.80 12.97 4.58
N GLY A 213 5.94 12.20 3.50
CA GLY A 213 5.43 12.60 2.16
C GLY A 213 6.46 13.23 1.22
N TYR A 214 7.67 13.55 1.69
CA TYR A 214 8.77 14.13 0.89
C TYR A 214 9.13 13.39 -0.41
N ILE A 215 8.89 12.07 -0.45
CA ILE A 215 9.16 11.21 -1.61
C ILE A 215 7.90 10.65 -2.26
N HIS A 216 6.72 11.02 -1.77
CA HIS A 216 5.47 10.51 -2.31
C HIS A 216 5.29 11.01 -3.75
N ARG A 217 5.04 10.10 -4.69
CA ARG A 217 4.89 10.43 -6.12
C ARG A 217 3.53 10.06 -6.70
N CYS A 218 2.59 9.64 -5.86
CA CYS A 218 1.31 9.07 -6.30
C CYS A 218 1.56 7.93 -7.29
N GLU A 219 2.21 6.88 -6.79
CA GLU A 219 2.64 5.73 -7.61
C GLU A 219 1.44 5.05 -8.27
N GLU A 220 0.29 5.06 -7.61
CA GLU A 220 -1.01 4.61 -8.10
C GLU A 220 -1.35 5.29 -9.43
N GLN A 221 -1.21 6.61 -9.50
CA GLN A 221 -1.44 7.40 -10.70
C GLN A 221 -0.40 7.08 -11.79
N MET A 222 0.87 6.91 -11.41
CA MET A 222 1.92 6.53 -12.35
C MET A 222 1.66 5.15 -12.97
N CYS A 223 1.14 4.21 -12.18
CA CYS A 223 0.81 2.86 -12.61
C CYS A 223 -0.32 2.83 -13.65
N GLN A 224 -1.25 3.80 -13.66
CA GLN A 224 -2.31 3.88 -14.69
C GLN A 224 -1.76 4.11 -16.10
N GLN A 225 -0.57 4.69 -16.24
CA GLN A 225 0.05 5.02 -17.53
C GLN A 225 1.16 4.03 -17.93
N GLY A 226 1.50 3.08 -17.04
CA GLY A 226 2.58 2.14 -17.22
C GLY A 226 2.16 0.81 -17.85
N THR A 227 3.09 0.16 -18.52
CA THR A 227 2.92 -1.24 -18.93
C THR A 227 3.21 -2.19 -17.75
N TYR A 228 2.28 -3.12 -17.51
CA TYR A 228 2.33 -4.06 -16.38
C TYR A 228 3.66 -4.81 -16.22
N ARG A 229 4.28 -5.21 -17.34
CA ARG A 229 5.44 -6.12 -17.34
C ARG A 229 6.78 -5.46 -16.99
N HIS A 230 7.02 -4.24 -17.46
CA HIS A 230 8.37 -3.64 -17.42
C HIS A 230 8.42 -2.28 -16.72
N GLN A 231 7.29 -1.57 -16.66
CA GLN A 231 7.24 -0.26 -16.03
C GLN A 231 6.69 -0.34 -14.61
N ILE A 232 5.72 -1.22 -14.35
CA ILE A 232 5.05 -1.33 -13.03
C ILE A 232 5.72 -2.37 -12.12
N MET A 233 6.01 -3.57 -12.63
CA MET A 233 6.50 -4.70 -11.82
C MET A 233 7.67 -4.41 -10.86
N PRO A 234 8.67 -3.57 -11.19
CA PRO A 234 9.79 -3.28 -10.29
C PRO A 234 9.47 -2.34 -9.11
N TYR A 235 8.27 -1.75 -9.06
CA TYR A 235 7.90 -0.84 -7.98
C TYR A 235 7.57 -1.54 -6.65
N PRO A 236 6.77 -2.64 -6.61
CA PRO A 236 6.51 -3.40 -5.40
C PRO A 236 7.74 -3.76 -4.57
N ASP A 237 8.88 -4.06 -5.20
CA ASP A 237 10.16 -4.31 -4.50
C ASP A 237 10.61 -3.15 -3.59
N ARG A 238 10.10 -1.93 -3.84
CA ARG A 238 10.44 -0.71 -3.12
C ARG A 238 9.45 -0.34 -2.02
N TRP A 239 8.33 -1.05 -1.90
CA TRP A 239 7.30 -0.77 -0.90
C TRP A 239 7.77 -1.11 0.53
N ASP A 240 8.65 -2.10 0.68
CA ASP A 240 9.29 -2.42 1.96
C ASP A 240 10.76 -2.81 1.77
N TRP A 241 11.62 -2.20 2.58
CA TRP A 241 13.06 -2.47 2.60
C TRP A 241 13.44 -3.63 3.55
N GLY A 242 12.50 -4.14 4.36
CA GLY A 242 12.69 -5.18 5.37
C GLY A 242 12.99 -6.60 4.88
N GLY A 243 13.44 -6.76 3.62
CA GLY A 243 13.72 -8.07 3.02
C GLY A 243 12.51 -8.73 2.34
N ALA A 244 11.37 -8.04 2.28
CA ALA A 244 10.14 -8.50 1.64
C ALA A 244 9.99 -8.05 0.16
N GLY A 245 10.98 -7.38 -0.44
CA GLY A 245 10.86 -6.82 -1.81
C GLY A 245 10.41 -7.85 -2.85
N LEU A 246 11.00 -9.05 -2.85
CA LEU A 246 10.58 -10.14 -3.73
C LEU A 246 9.17 -10.68 -3.42
N LEU A 247 8.74 -10.63 -2.15
CA LEU A 247 7.37 -11.02 -1.75
C LEU A 247 6.34 -10.04 -2.31
N ASN A 248 6.66 -8.74 -2.30
CA ASN A 248 5.80 -7.70 -2.84
C ASN A 248 5.65 -7.85 -4.36
N GLU A 249 6.75 -8.11 -5.08
CA GLU A 249 6.71 -8.40 -6.52
C GLU A 249 5.82 -9.62 -6.83
N TRP A 250 5.81 -10.63 -5.95
CA TRP A 250 4.95 -11.81 -6.16
C TRP A 250 3.49 -11.57 -5.86
N ALA A 251 3.18 -10.76 -4.85
CA ALA A 251 1.79 -10.35 -4.61
C ALA A 251 1.24 -9.71 -5.88
N TYR A 252 1.99 -8.78 -6.48
CA TYR A 252 1.65 -8.18 -7.77
C TYR A 252 1.58 -9.21 -8.92
N ALA A 253 2.60 -10.07 -9.06
CA ALA A 253 2.64 -11.04 -10.15
C ALA A 253 1.47 -12.03 -10.12
N ARG A 254 1.07 -12.51 -8.93
CA ARG A 254 -0.07 -13.43 -8.79
C ARG A 254 -1.37 -12.81 -9.25
N VAL A 255 -1.63 -11.55 -8.89
CA VAL A 255 -2.84 -10.84 -9.35
C VAL A 255 -2.90 -10.80 -10.88
N ILE A 256 -1.78 -10.49 -11.54
CA ILE A 256 -1.72 -10.47 -13.01
C ILE A 256 -1.85 -11.87 -13.61
N GLU A 257 -1.23 -12.88 -13.01
CA GLU A 257 -1.34 -14.29 -13.45
C GLU A 257 -2.79 -14.78 -13.36
N ASP A 258 -3.48 -14.50 -12.26
CA ASP A 258 -4.88 -14.85 -12.05
C ASP A 258 -5.79 -14.12 -13.05
N LEU A 259 -5.59 -12.80 -13.25
CA LEU A 259 -6.34 -12.02 -14.24
C LEU A 259 -6.13 -12.50 -15.69
N ALA A 260 -4.96 -13.08 -15.97
CA ALA A 260 -4.60 -13.59 -17.28
C ALA A 260 -4.86 -15.09 -17.46
N ASP A 261 -5.44 -15.77 -16.46
CA ASP A 261 -5.70 -17.21 -16.43
C ASP A 261 -4.43 -18.04 -16.72
N ILE A 262 -3.31 -17.66 -16.08
CA ILE A 262 -2.00 -18.30 -16.26
C ILE A 262 -1.77 -19.37 -15.19
N ASP A 263 -1.72 -20.62 -15.63
CA ASP A 263 -1.23 -21.73 -14.81
C ASP A 263 0.29 -21.65 -14.62
N VAL A 264 0.72 -21.20 -13.44
CA VAL A 264 2.14 -21.12 -13.08
C VAL A 264 2.73 -22.52 -12.93
N PRO A 265 3.81 -22.88 -13.67
CA PRO A 265 4.44 -24.19 -13.55
C PRO A 265 4.94 -24.50 -12.13
N GLU A 266 4.87 -25.78 -11.73
CA GLU A 266 5.28 -26.23 -10.39
C GLU A 266 6.69 -25.79 -10.01
N TYR A 267 7.66 -25.86 -10.94
CA TYR A 267 9.03 -25.42 -10.67
C TYR A 267 9.13 -23.93 -10.31
N ALA A 268 8.28 -23.08 -10.89
CA ALA A 268 8.24 -21.65 -10.58
C ALA A 268 7.64 -21.41 -9.19
N LEU A 269 6.61 -22.18 -8.81
CA LEU A 269 6.05 -22.16 -7.44
C LEU A 269 7.06 -22.63 -6.39
N VAL A 270 7.90 -23.62 -6.72
CA VAL A 270 8.99 -24.09 -5.85
C VAL A 270 10.04 -22.98 -5.67
N ILE A 271 10.49 -22.36 -6.77
CA ILE A 271 11.46 -21.25 -6.71
C ILE A 271 10.90 -20.09 -5.88
N ARG A 272 9.61 -19.75 -6.06
CA ARG A 272 8.92 -18.79 -5.22
C ARG A 272 8.97 -19.22 -3.76
N THR A 273 8.39 -20.35 -3.39
CA THR A 273 8.39 -20.81 -1.98
C THR A 273 9.79 -20.79 -1.34
N MET A 274 10.82 -21.18 -2.08
CA MET A 274 12.21 -21.18 -1.63
C MET A 274 12.82 -19.77 -1.46
N SER A 275 12.45 -18.80 -2.30
CA SER A 275 12.97 -17.43 -2.22
C SER A 275 12.21 -16.56 -1.20
N ALA A 276 11.21 -17.14 -0.53
CA ALA A 276 10.29 -16.52 0.42
C ALA A 276 10.15 -17.36 1.68
N ASP A 277 11.27 -17.88 2.19
CA ASP A 277 11.26 -18.73 3.37
C ASP A 277 10.92 -17.99 4.67
N GLY A 278 10.59 -16.69 4.58
CA GLY A 278 10.16 -15.86 5.70
C GLY A 278 11.28 -15.57 6.70
N THR A 279 12.53 -15.85 6.33
CA THR A 279 13.70 -15.57 7.18
C THR A 279 14.25 -14.16 6.89
N GLU A 280 14.85 -13.53 7.90
CA GLU A 280 15.49 -12.20 7.78
C GLU A 280 16.76 -12.23 6.89
N THR A 281 17.15 -13.40 6.38
CA THR A 281 18.35 -13.59 5.56
C THR A 281 18.01 -14.31 4.27
N PRO A 282 18.33 -13.75 3.09
CA PRO A 282 18.03 -14.42 1.83
C PRO A 282 18.61 -15.83 1.79
N ALA A 283 17.77 -16.81 1.45
CA ALA A 283 18.26 -18.18 1.27
C ALA A 283 19.34 -18.21 0.17
N ARG A 284 20.43 -18.93 0.46
CA ARG A 284 21.59 -19.00 -0.45
C ARG A 284 21.26 -19.91 -1.63
N PHE A 285 21.02 -19.33 -2.80
CA PHE A 285 20.81 -20.09 -4.04
C PHE A 285 21.94 -19.86 -5.05
N LYS A 286 22.35 -20.95 -5.71
CA LYS A 286 23.11 -20.86 -6.96
C LYS A 286 22.16 -21.17 -8.12
N ILE A 287 21.69 -20.13 -8.78
CA ILE A 287 20.90 -20.25 -10.01
C ILE A 287 21.88 -20.28 -11.18
N ARG A 288 21.78 -21.30 -12.04
CA ARG A 288 22.47 -21.33 -13.34
C ARG A 288 21.45 -20.99 -14.40
N GLY A 289 21.56 -19.83 -15.00
CA GLY A 289 20.70 -19.51 -16.12
C GLY A 289 21.11 -20.27 -17.40
N PRO A 290 20.28 -20.20 -18.45
CA PRO A 290 20.46 -20.97 -19.68
C PRO A 290 21.73 -20.58 -20.43
N SER A 291 22.19 -19.33 -20.35
CA SER A 291 23.37 -18.82 -21.07
C SER A 291 24.63 -19.57 -20.67
N PHE A 292 24.78 -19.91 -19.38
CA PHE A 292 25.92 -20.67 -18.87
C PHE A 292 26.01 -22.06 -19.55
N SER A 293 24.88 -22.74 -19.68
CA SER A 293 24.80 -24.06 -20.31
C SER A 293 24.99 -23.97 -21.82
N HIS A 294 24.39 -22.99 -22.49
CA HIS A 294 24.51 -22.80 -23.94
C HIS A 294 25.96 -22.47 -24.35
N LEU A 295 26.63 -21.58 -23.61
CA LEU A 295 28.01 -21.22 -23.89
C LEU A 295 28.97 -22.41 -23.75
N SER A 296 28.65 -23.36 -22.86
CA SER A 296 29.44 -24.59 -22.71
C SER A 296 29.48 -25.45 -23.98
N ALA A 297 28.49 -25.33 -24.88
CA ALA A 297 28.42 -26.05 -26.14
C ALA A 297 29.27 -25.41 -27.25
N LEU A 298 29.67 -24.14 -27.11
CA LEU A 298 30.40 -23.37 -28.13
C LEU A 298 31.66 -24.09 -28.65
N PRO A 299 32.53 -24.68 -27.80
CA PRO A 299 33.72 -25.38 -28.29
C PRO A 299 33.41 -26.62 -29.14
N ALA A 300 32.27 -27.27 -28.91
CA ALA A 300 31.84 -28.41 -29.71
C ALA A 300 31.25 -27.96 -31.06
N MET A 301 30.54 -26.83 -31.08
CA MET A 301 29.92 -26.27 -32.28
C MET A 301 30.92 -25.58 -33.21
N ALA A 302 31.97 -24.96 -32.68
CA ALA A 302 32.87 -24.13 -33.47
C ALA A 302 34.19 -24.82 -33.87
N ARG A 303 34.54 -25.98 -33.30
CA ARG A 303 35.82 -26.63 -33.57
C ARG A 303 35.83 -27.25 -34.96
N GLY A 304 36.69 -26.73 -35.84
CA GLY A 304 36.86 -27.20 -37.21
C GLY A 304 36.11 -26.38 -38.26
N GLU A 305 35.31 -25.41 -37.82
CA GLU A 305 34.55 -24.50 -38.68
C GLU A 305 35.35 -23.24 -39.06
N TYR A 306 34.86 -22.45 -40.03
CA TYR A 306 35.51 -21.18 -40.40
C TYR A 306 35.30 -20.10 -39.33
N VAL A 307 36.17 -19.09 -39.32
CA VAL A 307 36.06 -17.95 -38.40
C VAL A 307 34.72 -17.21 -38.56
N ALA A 308 34.17 -17.13 -39.77
CA ALA A 308 32.85 -16.56 -40.01
C ALA A 308 31.74 -17.37 -39.32
N ASP A 309 31.84 -18.70 -39.31
CA ASP A 309 30.88 -19.59 -38.68
C ASP A 309 30.98 -19.54 -37.16
N LEU A 310 32.16 -19.28 -36.59
CA LEU A 310 32.32 -19.00 -35.15
C LEU A 310 31.52 -17.76 -34.74
N VAL A 311 31.58 -16.66 -35.52
CA VAL A 311 30.83 -15.43 -35.25
C VAL A 311 29.32 -15.68 -35.34
N ALA A 312 28.88 -16.41 -36.37
CA ALA A 312 27.47 -16.79 -36.53
C ALA A 312 26.99 -17.72 -35.40
N THR A 313 27.84 -18.66 -34.95
CA THR A 313 27.54 -19.58 -33.86
C THR A 313 27.40 -18.85 -32.52
N ILE A 314 28.31 -17.93 -32.20
CA ILE A 314 28.21 -17.09 -31.00
C ILE A 314 26.92 -16.26 -31.03
N GLY A 315 26.61 -15.62 -32.17
CA GLY A 315 25.37 -14.86 -32.34
C GLY A 315 24.10 -15.72 -32.25
N SER A 316 24.17 -17.01 -32.59
CA SER A 316 23.04 -17.94 -32.51
C SER A 316 22.79 -18.50 -31.10
N LEU A 317 23.82 -18.52 -30.24
CA LEU A 317 23.70 -18.95 -28.83
C LEU A 317 23.06 -17.88 -27.94
N ASP A 318 23.14 -16.60 -28.35
CA ASP A 318 22.57 -15.43 -27.68
C ASP A 318 22.84 -15.40 -26.17
N ALA A 319 24.10 -15.63 -25.78
CA ALA A 319 24.49 -15.73 -24.39
C ALA A 319 24.57 -14.35 -23.71
N ILE A 320 23.90 -14.19 -22.58
CA ILE A 320 23.99 -12.98 -21.75
C ILE A 320 25.24 -13.09 -20.85
N MET A 321 26.34 -12.45 -21.21
CA MET A 321 27.62 -12.62 -20.49
C MET A 321 27.56 -12.22 -19.02
N GLY A 322 26.75 -11.20 -18.67
CA GLY A 322 26.52 -10.80 -17.28
C GLY A 322 25.78 -11.83 -16.42
N GLU A 323 25.15 -12.83 -17.04
CA GLU A 323 24.54 -13.99 -16.38
C GLU A 323 25.57 -15.11 -16.15
N VAL A 324 26.46 -15.33 -17.12
CA VAL A 324 27.47 -16.41 -17.11
C VAL A 324 28.50 -16.23 -15.99
N ASP A 325 28.91 -15.00 -15.73
CA ASP A 325 30.01 -14.66 -14.80
C ASP A 325 29.53 -14.28 -13.37
N ARG A 326 28.25 -14.51 -13.02
CA ARG A 326 27.68 -14.32 -11.66
C ARG A 326 27.74 -15.58 -10.80
#